data_AF-A0A8K0KNV6-F1
#
_entry.id   AF-A0A8K0KNV6-F1
#
_cell.length_a   1.000
_cell.length_b   1.000
_cell.length_c   1.000
_cell.angle_alpha   90.00
_cell.angle_beta   90.00
_cell.angle_gamma   90.00
#
_symmetry.space_group_name_H-M   'P 1'
#
loop_
_entity.id
_entity.type
_entity.pdbx_description
1 polymer ?
#
loop_
_entity_poly.entity_id
_entity_poly.type
_entity_poly.pdbx_seq_one_letter_code
_entity_poly.pdbx_strand_id
1 'polypeptide(L)'
;MAPKLPHVCTHCPKSFRKPSDLQRHIRTHTGERPFECDKCGRRFTVKSTLDSHRLTHPEDGHKHVYHPKYPCHVCGCLFATKGSLKVHMRLHTGEFPLLSFYTKVGNDYE
;
A
#
# COMPACT_ATOMS: atom_id res chain seq x y z
N MET A 1 -3.00 -22.51 -20.06
CA MET A 1 -3.85 -22.92 -18.92
C MET A 1 -4.22 -21.67 -18.12
N ALA A 2 -5.52 -21.38 -17.95
CA ALA A 2 -5.96 -20.24 -17.13
C ALA A 2 -5.65 -20.50 -15.64
N PRO A 3 -5.19 -19.49 -14.87
CA PRO A 3 -5.00 -19.65 -13.44
C PRO A 3 -6.35 -19.98 -12.78
N LYS A 4 -6.50 -21.18 -12.21
CA LYS A 4 -7.67 -21.52 -11.42
C LYS A 4 -7.65 -20.64 -10.16
N LEU A 5 -8.71 -19.86 -9.97
CA LEU A 5 -8.92 -19.02 -8.79
C LEU A 5 -10.09 -19.62 -8.00
N PRO A 6 -9.85 -20.69 -7.23
CA PRO A 6 -10.94 -21.48 -6.63
C PRO A 6 -11.70 -20.74 -5.53
N HIS A 7 -11.15 -19.64 -5.01
CA HIS A 7 -11.76 -18.89 -3.90
C HIS A 7 -12.49 -17.66 -4.44
N VAL A 8 -13.80 -17.78 -4.63
CA VAL A 8 -14.65 -16.73 -5.19
C VAL A 8 -15.25 -15.89 -4.08
N CYS A 9 -15.31 -14.58 -4.27
CA CYS A 9 -15.99 -13.66 -3.36
C CYS A 9 -17.51 -13.76 -3.53
N THR A 10 -18.23 -13.75 -2.41
CA THR A 10 -19.69 -13.80 -2.38
C THR A 10 -20.34 -12.44 -2.62
N HIS A 11 -19.59 -11.35 -2.44
CA HIS A 11 -20.11 -9.98 -2.55
C HIS A 11 -19.74 -9.29 -3.88
N CYS A 12 -18.83 -9.86 -4.66
CA CYS A 12 -18.44 -9.32 -5.96
C CYS A 12 -17.80 -10.38 -6.87
N PRO A 13 -17.60 -10.11 -8.18
CA PRO A 13 -17.07 -11.10 -9.14
C PRO A 13 -15.59 -11.48 -8.96
N LYS A 14 -14.91 -11.00 -7.90
CA LYS A 14 -13.46 -11.24 -7.71
C LYS A 14 -13.20 -12.65 -7.19
N SER A 15 -12.10 -13.25 -7.67
CA SER A 15 -11.63 -14.56 -7.23
C SER A 15 -10.14 -14.56 -6.92
N PHE A 16 -9.72 -15.47 -6.04
CA PHE A 16 -8.40 -15.48 -5.43
C PHE A 16 -7.76 -16.87 -5.49
N ARG A 17 -6.42 -16.88 -5.51
CA ARG A 17 -5.63 -18.12 -5.52
C ARG A 17 -5.59 -18.80 -4.15
N LYS A 18 -5.60 -18.01 -3.08
CA LYS A 18 -5.49 -18.48 -1.71
C LYS A 18 -6.74 -18.09 -0.92
N PRO A 19 -7.17 -18.92 0.05
CA PRO A 19 -8.32 -18.59 0.88
C PRO A 19 -8.03 -17.38 1.78
N SER A 20 -6.77 -17.20 2.23
CA SER A 20 -6.35 -16.04 3.02
C SER A 20 -6.48 -14.72 2.26
N ASP A 21 -6.27 -14.73 0.94
CA ASP A 21 -6.46 -13.54 0.09
C ASP A 21 -7.94 -13.19 -0.04
N LEU A 22 -8.80 -14.20 -0.19
CA LEU A 22 -10.26 -14.02 -0.19
C LEU A 22 -10.73 -13.46 1.16
N GLN A 23 -10.29 -14.04 2.28
CA GLN A 23 -10.67 -13.58 3.63
C GLN A 23 -10.25 -12.12 3.87
N ARG A 24 -9.03 -11.75 3.48
CA ARG A 24 -8.58 -10.36 3.52
C ARG A 24 -9.43 -9.45 2.63
N HIS A 25 -9.82 -9.93 1.45
CA HIS A 25 -10.71 -9.17 0.57
C HIS A 25 -12.11 -8.99 1.16
N ILE A 26 -12.67 -9.98 1.84
CA ILE A 26 -14.01 -9.87 2.46
C ILE A 26 -14.06 -8.69 3.45
N ARG A 27 -12.95 -8.39 4.14
CA ARG A 27 -12.84 -7.20 5.03
C ARG A 27 -13.11 -5.88 4.32
N THR A 28 -12.95 -5.80 3.00
CA THR A 28 -13.30 -4.59 2.24
C THR A 28 -14.80 -4.39 2.08
N HIS A 29 -15.58 -5.46 2.19
CA HIS A 29 -17.05 -5.41 2.16
C HIS A 29 -17.63 -5.18 3.55
N THR A 30 -17.06 -5.83 4.57
CA THR A 30 -17.53 -5.71 5.96
C THR A 30 -17.03 -4.45 6.67
N GLY A 31 -15.98 -3.81 6.14
CA GLY A 31 -15.32 -2.68 6.79
C GLY A 31 -14.48 -3.07 8.02
N GLU A 32 -14.32 -4.36 8.30
CA GLU A 32 -13.58 -4.84 9.46
C GLU A 32 -12.09 -4.47 9.38
N ARG A 33 -11.61 -3.73 10.39
CA ARG A 33 -10.20 -3.32 10.52
C ARG A 33 -9.65 -3.84 11.85
N PRO A 34 -9.21 -5.11 11.89
CA PRO A 34 -8.81 -5.76 13.14
C PRO A 34 -7.42 -5.30 13.65
N PHE A 35 -6.63 -4.63 12.82
CA PHE A 35 -5.27 -4.23 13.19
C PHE A 35 -5.24 -2.75 13.53
N GLU A 36 -4.99 -2.42 14.79
CA GLU A 36 -4.91 -1.03 15.27
C GLU A 36 -3.47 -0.62 15.52
N CYS A 37 -3.14 0.62 15.18
CA CYS A 37 -1.88 1.23 15.57
C CYS A 37 -1.98 1.73 17.01
N ASP A 38 -1.13 1.18 17.85
CA ASP A 38 -0.94 1.53 19.26
C ASP A 38 -0.60 3.01 19.49
N LYS A 39 0.03 3.67 18.52
CA LYS A 39 0.50 5.05 18.66
C LYS A 39 -0.54 6.11 18.29
N CYS A 40 -1.37 5.83 17.28
CA CYS A 40 -2.32 6.81 16.75
C CYS A 40 -3.76 6.30 16.63
N GLY A 41 -4.05 5.06 17.07
CA GLY A 41 -5.37 4.44 17.00
C GLY A 41 -5.84 4.12 15.58
N ARG A 42 -5.02 4.32 14.55
CA ARG A 42 -5.42 4.08 13.15
C ARG A 42 -5.59 2.59 12.89
N ARG A 43 -6.74 2.21 12.30
CA ARG A 43 -7.09 0.82 12.03
C ARG A 43 -6.86 0.41 10.57
N PHE A 44 -6.40 -0.82 10.37
CA PHE A 44 -6.02 -1.41 9.10
C PHE A 44 -6.68 -2.79 8.91
N THR A 45 -6.91 -3.15 7.65
CA THR A 45 -7.48 -4.47 7.27
C THR A 45 -6.42 -5.56 7.18
N VAL A 46 -5.13 -5.20 7.13
CA VAL A 46 -3.99 -6.10 6.92
C VAL A 46 -2.83 -5.74 7.84
N LYS A 47 -2.23 -6.77 8.47
CA LYS A 47 -1.07 -6.61 9.37
C LYS A 47 0.15 -5.95 8.69
N SER A 48 0.52 -6.39 7.48
CA SER A 48 1.68 -5.82 6.77
C SER A 48 1.54 -4.32 6.48
N THR A 49 0.31 -3.85 6.29
CA THR A 49 0.01 -2.42 6.11
C THR A 49 0.16 -1.66 7.42
N LEU A 50 -0.31 -2.23 8.54
CA LEU A 50 -0.04 -1.68 9.87
C LEU A 50 1.47 -1.64 10.16
N ASP A 51 2.21 -2.72 9.90
CA ASP A 51 3.66 -2.77 10.13
C ASP A 51 4.39 -1.69 9.32
N SER A 52 3.99 -1.49 8.06
CA SER A 52 4.55 -0.42 7.22
C SER A 52 4.17 0.97 7.72
N HIS A 53 2.93 1.14 8.19
CA HIS A 53 2.47 2.39 8.81
C HIS A 53 3.19 2.70 10.12
N ARG A 54 3.54 1.68 10.92
CA ARG A 54 4.32 1.88 12.15
C ARG A 54 5.65 2.58 11.90
N LEU A 55 6.23 2.40 10.70
CA LEU A 55 7.46 3.08 10.27
C LEU A 55 7.24 4.57 9.93
N THR A 56 5.99 5.02 9.76
CA THR A 56 5.69 6.44 9.58
C THR A 56 5.66 7.21 10.90
N HIS A 57 5.65 6.50 12.04
CA HIS A 57 5.78 7.14 13.34
C HIS A 57 7.26 7.39 13.66
N PRO A 58 7.65 8.63 13.94
CA PRO A 58 8.94 8.95 14.49
C PRO A 58 8.90 8.64 16.00
N GLU A 59 9.50 7.54 16.45
CA GLU A 59 9.86 7.45 17.87
C GLU A 59 11.10 6.60 18.11
N ASP A 60 11.87 7.14 19.05
CA ASP A 60 13.17 6.75 19.54
C ASP A 60 13.49 5.25 19.48
N GLY A 61 14.63 4.95 18.84
CA GLY A 61 15.42 3.78 19.21
C GLY A 61 15.18 2.52 18.39
N HIS A 62 15.46 2.56 17.08
CA HIS A 62 16.03 1.45 16.28
C HIS A 62 15.17 0.16 16.11
N LYS A 63 15.01 -0.48 14.94
CA LYS A 63 15.69 -0.50 13.64
C LYS A 63 14.71 -1.13 12.64
N HIS A 64 14.46 -0.44 11.53
CA HIS A 64 14.50 -1.12 10.25
C HIS A 64 15.11 -0.14 9.24
N VAL A 65 16.35 -0.39 8.86
CA VAL A 65 16.97 0.29 7.73
C VAL A 65 16.13 -0.11 6.52
N TYR A 66 15.22 0.76 6.11
CA TYR A 66 14.64 0.68 4.79
C TYR A 66 15.80 0.96 3.82
N HIS A 67 16.42 -0.10 3.30
CA HIS A 67 17.38 0.03 2.20
C HIS A 67 16.58 0.49 0.98
N PRO A 68 16.73 1.74 0.53
CA PRO A 68 16.01 2.22 -0.63
C PRO A 68 16.56 1.49 -1.85
N LYS A 69 15.80 0.53 -2.38
CA LYS A 69 16.28 -0.30 -3.50
C LYS A 69 16.14 0.41 -4.84
N TYR A 70 15.20 1.35 -4.96
CA TYR A 70 14.83 1.97 -6.22
C TYR A 70 14.71 3.49 -6.07
N PRO A 71 15.83 4.23 -6.07
CA PRO A 71 15.81 5.69 -6.15
C PRO A 71 15.44 6.16 -7.56
N CYS A 72 14.66 7.23 -7.65
CA CYS A 72 14.47 7.98 -8.88
C CYS A 72 15.74 8.80 -9.17
N HIS A 73 16.34 8.62 -10.35
CA HIS A 73 17.55 9.37 -10.72
C HIS A 73 17.29 10.83 -11.11
N VAL A 74 16.02 11.23 -11.29
CA VAL A 74 15.64 12.60 -11.66
C VAL A 74 15.41 13.46 -10.42
N CYS A 75 14.64 12.97 -9.45
CA CYS A 75 14.26 13.75 -8.25
C CYS A 75 14.74 13.15 -6.92
N GLY A 76 15.36 11.98 -6.91
CA GLY A 76 15.83 11.32 -5.69
C GLY A 76 14.74 10.62 -4.86
N CYS A 77 13.47 10.69 -5.26
CA CYS A 77 12.36 9.99 -4.59
C CYS A 77 12.64 8.48 -4.47
N LEU A 78 12.31 7.89 -3.32
CA LEU A 78 12.63 6.51 -2.98
C LEU A 78 11.40 5.62 -3.09
N PHE A 79 11.54 4.47 -3.75
CA PHE A 79 10.43 3.54 -3.98
C PHE A 79 10.69 2.14 -3.43
N ALA A 80 9.64 1.53 -2.88
CA ALA A 80 9.70 0.20 -2.29
C ALA A 80 9.81 -0.91 -3.33
N THR A 81 9.34 -0.64 -4.55
CA THR A 81 9.36 -1.59 -5.65
C THR A 81 9.76 -0.91 -6.96
N LYS A 82 10.38 -1.67 -7.87
CA LYS A 82 10.70 -1.23 -9.23
C LYS A 82 9.45 -0.82 -10.03
N GLY A 83 8.31 -1.46 -9.76
CA GLY A 83 7.03 -1.14 -10.41
C GLY A 83 6.53 0.26 -10.03
N SER A 84 6.61 0.61 -8.75
CA SER A 84 6.25 1.95 -8.26
C SER A 84 7.16 3.03 -8.84
N LEU A 85 8.48 2.78 -8.92
CA LEU A 85 9.41 3.69 -9.60
C LEU A 85 9.03 3.85 -11.09
N LYS A 86 8.75 2.75 -11.80
CA LYS A 86 8.36 2.78 -13.22
C LYS A 86 7.10 3.61 -13.48
N VAL A 87 6.10 3.53 -12.60
CA VAL A 87 4.89 4.36 -12.69
C VAL A 87 5.22 5.82 -12.39
N HIS A 88 6.05 6.08 -11.38
CA HIS A 88 6.50 7.44 -11.05
C HIS A 88 7.27 8.11 -12.19
N MET A 89 8.14 7.38 -12.91
CA MET A 89 8.91 7.94 -14.02
C MET A 89 8.03 8.53 -15.13
N ARG A 90 6.77 8.09 -15.25
CA ARG A 90 5.81 8.64 -16.20
C ARG A 90 5.47 10.11 -15.95
N LEU A 91 5.65 10.58 -14.71
CA LEU A 91 5.50 11.99 -14.34
C LEU A 91 6.66 12.84 -14.85
N HIS A 92 7.84 12.26 -15.05
CA HIS A 92 9.00 12.95 -15.64
C HIS A 92 8.96 12.92 -17.17
N THR A 93 8.40 11.88 -17.77
CA THR A 93 8.31 11.73 -19.23
C THR A 93 7.04 12.35 -19.83
N GLY A 94 6.15 12.91 -19.01
CA GLY A 94 4.92 13.57 -19.46
C GLY A 94 3.82 12.61 -19.98
N GLU A 95 4.02 11.30 -19.87
CA GLU A 95 3.01 10.30 -20.19
C GLU A 95 2.07 10.14 -18.99
N PHE A 96 1.08 11.00 -18.85
CA PHE A 96 0.08 10.92 -17.79
C PHE A 96 -1.08 9.97 -18.19
N PRO A 97 -1.16 8.71 -17.72
CA PRO A 97 -2.45 8.06 -17.61
C PRO A 97 -3.12 8.58 -16.34
N LEU A 98 -4.21 9.30 -16.57
CA LEU A 98 -5.22 9.77 -15.61
C LEU A 98 -5.38 8.84 -14.39
N LEU A 99 -4.78 9.20 -13.25
CA LEU A 99 -5.43 9.14 -11.94
C LEU A 99 -4.54 9.79 -10.87
N SER A 100 -5.03 10.89 -10.33
CA SER A 100 -4.62 11.53 -9.10
C SER A 100 -4.57 10.54 -7.92
N PHE A 101 -3.37 10.07 -7.55
CA PHE A 101 -3.17 9.38 -6.27
C PHE A 101 -1.96 9.83 -5.46
N TYR A 102 -1.30 10.92 -5.85
CA TYR A 102 -0.54 11.70 -4.90
C TYR A 102 -1.32 12.98 -4.63
N THR A 103 -2.23 12.90 -3.66
CA THR A 103 -2.50 14.05 -2.81
C THR A 103 -1.14 14.63 -2.44
N LYS A 104 -0.92 15.87 -2.90
CA LYS A 104 -0.09 16.85 -2.23
C LYS A 104 -0.24 16.58 -0.73
N VAL A 105 0.80 16.06 -0.08
CA VAL A 105 0.88 16.15 1.38
C VAL A 105 1.21 17.62 1.63
N GLY A 106 0.20 18.47 1.43
CA GLY A 106 0.15 19.81 2.00
C GLY A 106 0.09 19.59 3.49
N ASN A 107 1.16 19.96 4.16
CA ASN A 107 1.14 20.20 5.58
C ASN A 107 0.32 21.47 5.78
N ASP A 108 -0.96 21.34 6.09
CA ASP A 108 -1.79 22.46 6.49
C ASP A 108 -2.74 21.94 7.58
N TYR A 109 -2.27 22.00 8.83
CA TYR A 109 -3.14 22.04 10.00
C TYR A 109 -3.50 23.52 10.20
N GLU A 110 -4.79 23.84 10.14
CA GLU A 110 -5.35 24.95 10.92
C GLU A 110 -5.72 24.43 12.30
#